data_AF-A0A1S1U1P6-F1
#
_entry.id   AF-A0A1S1U1P6-F1
#
_cell.length_a   1.000
_cell.length_b   1.000
_cell.length_c   1.000
_cell.angle_alpha   90.00
_cell.angle_beta   90.00
_cell.angle_gamma   90.00
#
_symmetry.space_group_name_H-M   'P 1'
#
loop_
_entity.id
_entity.type
_entity.pdbx_description
1 polymer ?
#
loop_
_entity_poly.entity_id
_entity_poly.type
_entity_poly.pdbx_seq_one_letter_code
_entity_poly.pdbx_strand_id
1 'polypeptide(L)'
;MKTILKNLILVAVLVAAGANAQEPTAHTSASVQFTSGTDFAATLAAREYLKLYYPVTDDKIATQVVESQGKSATVKTTFPGYSCAVELMKNESANKYGWEVRNPGCRKL
;
A
#
# COMPACT_ATOMS: atom_id res chain seq x y z
N MET A 1 -18.74 -48.47 -46.08
CA MET A 1 -19.73 -48.89 -45.06
C MET A 1 -18.99 -49.63 -43.94
N LYS A 2 -18.88 -49.03 -42.76
CA LYS A 2 -18.72 -49.76 -41.49
C LYS A 2 -19.03 -48.81 -40.34
N THR A 3 -19.79 -49.37 -39.43
CA THR A 3 -20.77 -48.74 -38.56
C THR A 3 -20.23 -48.77 -37.13
N ILE A 4 -20.41 -47.67 -36.42
CA ILE A 4 -20.70 -47.49 -34.98
C ILE A 4 -20.18 -48.59 -34.02
N LEU A 5 -19.42 -48.18 -32.99
CA LEU A 5 -19.70 -48.52 -31.59
C LEU A 5 -18.95 -47.54 -30.66
N LYS A 6 -19.63 -46.47 -30.24
CA LYS A 6 -19.14 -45.60 -29.16
C LYS A 6 -19.54 -46.25 -27.83
N ASN A 7 -18.58 -46.88 -27.18
CA ASN A 7 -18.78 -47.46 -25.85
C ASN A 7 -18.92 -46.36 -24.80
N LEU A 8 -20.08 -46.43 -24.16
CA LEU A 8 -20.46 -45.84 -22.89
C LEU A 8 -19.52 -46.35 -21.79
N ILE A 9 -18.77 -45.49 -21.10
CA ILE A 9 -18.37 -45.74 -19.72
C ILE A 9 -18.46 -44.42 -18.96
N LEU A 10 -19.55 -44.30 -18.21
CA LEU A 10 -19.80 -43.23 -17.25
C LEU A 10 -19.14 -43.65 -15.93
N VAL A 11 -17.97 -43.08 -15.60
CA VAL A 11 -17.38 -43.24 -14.26
C VAL A 11 -17.67 -41.96 -13.48
N ALA A 12 -18.74 -41.99 -12.68
CA ALA A 12 -19.00 -40.97 -11.68
C ALA A 12 -18.10 -41.22 -10.47
N VAL A 13 -16.98 -40.52 -10.40
CA VAL A 13 -16.13 -40.50 -9.20
C VAL A 13 -16.81 -39.59 -8.17
N LEU A 14 -17.47 -40.17 -7.17
CA LEU A 14 -17.87 -39.44 -5.98
C LEU A 14 -16.61 -39.14 -5.16
N VAL A 15 -16.04 -37.95 -5.35
CA VAL A 15 -15.07 -37.40 -4.42
C VAL A 15 -15.86 -36.93 -3.20
N ALA A 16 -15.78 -37.70 -2.11
CA ALA A 16 -16.20 -37.26 -0.79
C ALA A 16 -15.35 -36.05 -0.41
N ALA A 17 -15.85 -34.84 -0.67
CA ALA A 17 -15.28 -33.62 -0.12
C ALA A 17 -15.50 -33.67 1.40
N GLY A 18 -14.50 -34.18 2.11
CA GLY A 18 -14.40 -33.98 3.54
C GLY A 18 -14.43 -32.48 3.80
N ALA A 19 -15.51 -32.02 4.40
CA ALA A 19 -15.58 -30.69 4.97
C ALA A 19 -14.56 -30.64 6.11
N ASN A 20 -13.33 -30.24 5.80
CA ASN A 20 -12.50 -29.59 6.79
C ASN A 20 -13.22 -28.28 7.07
N ALA A 21 -14.04 -28.28 8.13
CA ALA A 21 -14.43 -27.07 8.82
C ALA A 21 -13.15 -26.47 9.39
N GLN A 22 -12.40 -25.82 8.51
CA GLN A 22 -11.31 -24.95 8.90
C GLN A 22 -12.03 -23.79 9.57
N GLU A 23 -12.10 -23.87 10.89
CA GLU A 23 -12.44 -22.75 11.75
C GLU A 23 -11.70 -21.53 11.19
N PRO A 24 -12.35 -20.37 11.03
CA PRO A 24 -11.65 -19.17 10.59
C PRO A 24 -10.59 -18.89 11.65
N THR A 25 -9.37 -19.38 11.38
CA THR A 25 -8.18 -19.01 12.11
C THR A 25 -8.21 -17.51 12.13
N ALA A 26 -8.32 -16.96 13.35
CA ALA A 26 -8.28 -15.55 13.60
C ALA A 26 -7.22 -14.98 12.66
N HIS A 27 -7.65 -14.15 11.71
CA HIS A 27 -6.72 -13.38 10.92
C HIS A 27 -6.00 -12.53 11.96
N THR A 28 -4.87 -13.05 12.44
CA THR A 28 -3.81 -12.27 13.05
C THR A 28 -3.64 -11.14 12.07
N SER A 29 -4.13 -9.96 12.44
CA SER A 29 -3.95 -8.75 11.68
C SER A 29 -2.46 -8.70 11.41
N ALA A 30 -2.06 -9.07 10.20
CA ALA A 30 -0.68 -8.96 9.78
C ALA A 30 -0.44 -7.46 9.90
N SER A 31 0.24 -7.06 10.99
CA SER A 31 0.63 -5.68 11.18
C SER A 31 1.49 -5.38 9.98
N VAL A 32 0.93 -4.64 9.02
CA VAL A 32 1.66 -4.20 7.84
C VAL A 32 2.78 -3.33 8.39
N GLN A 33 3.94 -3.94 8.58
CA GLN A 33 5.07 -3.29 9.20
C GLN A 33 5.74 -2.50 8.09
N PHE A 34 5.49 -1.19 8.10
CA PHE A 34 6.12 -0.30 7.14
C PHE A 34 7.61 -0.25 7.43
N THR A 35 8.43 -0.61 6.42
CA THR A 35 9.88 -0.47 6.53
C THR A 35 10.23 1.00 6.36
N SER A 36 10.73 1.60 7.44
CA SER A 36 11.33 2.93 7.47
C SER A 36 12.46 3.04 6.44
N GLY A 37 12.63 4.21 5.81
CA GLY A 37 13.65 4.39 4.77
C GLY A 37 13.22 3.95 3.36
N THR A 38 11.98 3.48 3.17
CA THR A 38 11.42 3.19 1.84
C THR A 38 10.64 4.38 1.26
N ASP A 39 10.67 4.51 -0.07
CA ASP A 39 9.96 5.54 -0.84
C ASP A 39 8.44 5.51 -0.62
N PHE A 40 7.88 4.29 -0.47
CA PHE A 40 6.47 4.09 -0.19
C PHE A 40 6.10 4.62 1.20
N ALA A 41 6.87 4.26 2.24
CA ALA A 41 6.67 4.78 3.58
C ALA A 41 6.87 6.31 3.65
N ALA A 42 7.82 6.86 2.89
CA ALA A 42 8.07 8.29 2.79
C ALA A 42 6.86 9.04 2.19
N THR A 43 6.30 8.48 1.12
CA THR A 43 5.11 9.02 0.45
C THR A 43 3.90 9.06 1.39
N LEU A 44 3.67 7.97 2.13
CA LEU A 44 2.56 7.90 3.09
C LEU A 44 2.75 8.86 4.26
N ALA A 45 3.98 8.99 4.77
CA ALA A 45 4.31 9.96 5.81
C ALA A 45 4.07 11.40 5.35
N ALA A 46 4.47 11.76 4.13
CA ALA A 46 4.23 13.08 3.55
C ALA A 46 2.72 13.38 3.39
N ARG A 47 1.93 12.40 2.94
CA ARG A 47 0.46 12.56 2.81
C ARG A 47 -0.21 12.75 4.17
N GLU A 48 0.10 11.89 5.15
CA GLU A 48 -0.42 12.05 6.51
C GLU A 48 -0.06 13.41 7.09
N TYR A 49 1.18 13.85 6.92
CA TYR A 49 1.59 15.17 7.37
C TYR A 49 0.73 16.28 6.76
N LEU A 50 0.54 16.28 5.44
CA LEU A 50 -0.23 17.34 4.76
C LEU A 50 -1.70 17.37 5.18
N LYS A 51 -2.31 16.21 5.43
CA LYS A 51 -3.68 16.13 5.94
C LYS A 51 -3.88 16.79 7.31
N LEU A 52 -2.83 16.91 8.11
CA LEU A 52 -2.90 17.59 9.42
C LEU A 52 -3.03 19.11 9.27
N TYR A 53 -2.53 19.70 8.19
CA TYR A 53 -2.48 21.16 8.00
C TYR A 53 -3.42 21.66 6.90
N TYR A 54 -3.76 20.81 5.94
CA TYR A 54 -4.61 21.15 4.81
C TYR A 54 -5.86 20.25 4.81
N PRO A 55 -7.07 20.82 4.63
CA PRO A 55 -8.29 20.05 4.51
C PRO A 55 -8.39 19.39 3.12
N VAL A 56 -7.52 18.42 2.87
CA VAL A 56 -7.37 17.71 1.61
C VAL A 56 -7.45 16.20 1.85
N THR A 57 -8.16 15.50 0.97
CA THR A 57 -8.28 14.04 1.02
C THR A 57 -7.14 13.36 0.24
N ASP A 58 -6.80 12.12 0.60
CA ASP A 58 -5.66 11.40 0.00
C ASP A 58 -5.74 11.27 -1.53
N ASP A 59 -6.94 11.21 -2.11
CA ASP A 59 -7.16 11.13 -3.56
C ASP A 59 -6.84 12.43 -4.30
N LYS A 60 -6.74 13.56 -3.58
CA LYS A 60 -6.37 14.87 -4.14
C LYS A 60 -4.89 15.19 -3.99
N ILE A 61 -4.13 14.36 -3.29
CA ILE A 61 -2.69 14.55 -3.08
C ILE A 61 -1.91 13.71 -4.09
N ALA A 62 -1.43 14.35 -5.15
CA ALA A 62 -0.43 13.75 -6.02
C ALA A 62 0.93 13.79 -5.33
N THR A 63 1.70 12.72 -5.40
CA THR A 63 2.99 12.59 -4.73
C THR A 63 4.04 12.00 -5.66
N GLN A 64 5.24 12.55 -5.63
CA GLN A 64 6.41 12.04 -6.34
C GLN A 64 7.61 12.09 -5.41
N VAL A 65 8.26 10.94 -5.18
CA VAL A 65 9.57 10.92 -4.53
C VAL A 65 10.60 11.45 -5.52
N VAL A 66 11.26 12.54 -5.17
CA VAL A 66 12.26 13.21 -6.04
C VAL A 66 13.66 12.74 -5.72
N GLU A 67 13.91 12.48 -4.44
CA GLU A 67 15.18 11.99 -3.94
C GLU A 67 14.91 11.05 -2.76
N SER A 68 15.65 9.95 -2.71
CA SER A 68 15.65 9.02 -1.59
C SER A 68 17.05 8.45 -1.42
N GLN A 69 17.66 8.69 -0.27
CA GLN A 69 19.01 8.22 0.07
C GLN A 69 18.98 7.23 1.25
N GLY A 70 17.84 6.57 1.48
CA GLY A 70 17.60 5.60 2.56
C GLY A 70 17.50 6.20 3.97
N LYS A 71 18.25 7.28 4.26
CA LYS A 71 18.19 8.05 5.52
C LYS A 71 17.45 9.38 5.39
N SER A 72 17.29 9.88 4.17
CA SER A 72 16.53 11.08 3.83
C SER A 72 15.70 10.80 2.59
N ALA A 73 14.58 11.51 2.47
CA ALA A 73 13.77 11.53 1.25
C ALA A 73 13.14 12.90 1.05
N THR A 74 13.01 13.33 -0.20
CA THR A 74 12.25 14.53 -0.56
C THR A 74 11.07 14.11 -1.39
N VAL A 75 9.87 14.34 -0.87
CA VAL A 75 8.61 14.02 -1.56
C VAL A 75 7.98 15.31 -2.05
N LYS A 76 7.89 15.48 -3.37
CA LYS A 76 7.06 16.53 -3.95
C LYS A 76 5.61 16.10 -3.86
N THR A 77 4.77 17.00 -3.38
CA THR A 77 3.33 16.80 -3.32
C THR A 77 2.60 17.95 -3.99
N THR A 78 1.47 17.67 -4.61
CA THR A 78 0.64 18.67 -5.26
C THR A 78 -0.83 18.38 -4.97
N PHE A 79 -1.56 19.41 -4.59
CA PHE A 79 -3.00 19.34 -4.30
C PHE A 79 -3.65 20.70 -4.61
N PRO A 80 -4.99 20.84 -4.61
CA PRO A 80 -5.66 22.06 -5.05
C PRO A 80 -5.10 23.33 -4.38
N GLY A 81 -4.53 24.22 -5.19
CA GLY A 81 -3.97 25.51 -4.77
C GLY A 81 -2.56 25.46 -4.19
N TYR A 82 -1.90 24.30 -4.08
CA TYR A 82 -0.58 24.18 -3.45
C TYR A 82 0.34 23.17 -4.12
N SER A 83 1.63 23.46 -4.07
CA SER A 83 2.72 22.54 -4.37
C SER A 83 3.70 22.55 -3.20
N CYS A 84 4.03 21.37 -2.66
CA CYS A 84 4.97 21.24 -1.56
C CYS A 84 6.16 20.35 -1.91
N ALA A 85 7.29 20.62 -1.26
CA ALA A 85 8.41 19.69 -1.14
C ALA A 85 8.53 19.35 0.35
N VAL A 86 8.28 18.08 0.69
CA VAL A 86 8.35 17.58 2.06
C VAL A 86 9.69 16.88 2.23
N GLU A 87 10.57 17.47 3.02
CA GLU A 87 11.83 16.85 3.42
C GLU A 87 11.61 15.94 4.61
N LEU A 88 11.99 14.67 4.45
CA LEU A 88 11.84 13.61 5.41
C LEU A 88 13.22 13.07 5.82
N MET A 89 13.38 12.79 7.10
CA MET A 89 14.51 12.04 7.65
C MET A 89 14.03 10.74 8.27
N LYS A 90 14.80 9.67 8.09
CA LYS A 90 14.48 8.36 8.67
C LYS A 90 14.50 8.49 10.20
N ASN A 91 13.37 8.19 10.83
CA ASN A 91 13.22 8.15 12.28
C ASN A 91 12.09 7.18 12.63
N GLU A 92 12.45 5.98 13.06
CA GLU A 92 11.51 4.88 13.33
C GLU A 92 10.51 5.19 14.43
N SER A 93 10.83 6.16 15.30
CA SER A 93 9.99 6.59 16.41
C SER A 93 9.08 7.78 16.06
N ALA A 94 9.22 8.40 14.87
CA ALA A 94 8.48 9.61 14.53
C ALA A 94 7.00 9.36 14.18
N ASN A 95 6.71 8.29 13.44
CA ASN A 95 5.36 7.86 13.10
C ASN A 95 5.36 6.37 12.65
N LYS A 96 4.17 5.83 12.37
CA LYS A 96 3.97 4.45 11.88
C LYS A 96 4.70 4.09 10.59
N TYR A 97 5.26 5.06 9.87
CA TYR A 97 6.03 4.87 8.63
C TYR A 97 7.54 5.07 8.83
N GLY A 98 7.96 5.48 10.03
CA GLY A 98 9.37 5.66 10.39
C GLY A 98 10.07 6.84 9.69
N TRP A 99 9.34 7.93 9.45
CA TRP A 99 9.85 9.15 8.83
C TRP A 99 9.48 10.40 9.63
N GLU A 100 10.45 11.25 9.93
CA GLU A 100 10.28 12.59 10.53
C GLU A 100 10.25 13.66 9.45
N VAL A 101 9.26 14.55 9.47
CA VAL A 101 9.21 15.71 8.56
C VAL A 101 10.10 16.82 9.14
N ARG A 102 11.12 17.25 8.40
CA ARG A 102 12.07 18.27 8.84
C ARG A 102 11.75 19.66 8.30
N ASN A 103 11.34 19.72 7.03
CA ASN A 103 11.07 20.98 6.37
C ASN A 103 9.99 20.80 5.28
N PRO A 104 8.75 21.22 5.55
CA PRO A 104 7.70 21.24 4.55
C PRO A 104 7.70 22.60 3.85
N GLY A 105 8.33 22.68 2.69
CA GLY A 105 8.26 23.86 1.84
C GLY A 105 7.00 23.82 0.99
N CYS A 106 5.93 24.50 1.40
CA CYS A 106 4.69 24.61 0.61
C CYS A 106 4.56 25.99 -0.04
N ARG A 107 4.24 26.01 -1.33
CA ARG A 107 3.95 27.22 -2.12
C ARG A 107 2.51 27.17 -2.63
N LYS A 108 1.82 28.31 -2.56
CA LYS A 108 0.53 28.50 -3.23
C LYS A 108 0.75 28.63 -4.75
N LEU A 109 -0.07 27.91 -5.53
CA LEU A 109 -0.07 27.94 -6.99
C LEU A 109 -0.87 29.13 -7.53
#